data_AF-A0A0F9HJ22-F1
#
_entry.id   AF-A0A0F9HJ22-F1
#
_cell.length_a   1.000
_cell.length_b   1.000
_cell.length_c   1.000
_cell.angle_alpha   90.00
_cell.angle_beta   90.00
_cell.angle_gamma   90.00
#
_symmetry.space_group_name_H-M   'P 1'
#
loop_
_entity.id
_entity.type
_entity.pdbx_description
1 polymer ?
#
loop_
_entity_poly.entity_id
_entity_poly.type
_entity_poly.pdbx_seq_one_letter_code
_entity_poly.pdbx_strand_id
1 'polypeptide(L)'
;MRTKFLFLGLTCLLFLGIMGLYSKAGQIDEVLLKGTIETAESRVSPPYNVRISYNKDSKAVYVKFKTPSSYKINFADFYRRWRDNQWIVLQEFKKAEIPVNKVTIETNHHDMSGQMKFVHLAEHVDKYAKKPSDELWIRTGIAYQKAKGSDKWEKVDY
;
A
#
# COMPACT_ATOMS: atom_id res chain seq x y z
N MET A 1 29.39 -48.02 12.16
CA MET A 1 28.94 -46.76 12.80
C MET A 1 29.41 -45.47 12.09
N ARG A 2 30.25 -45.50 11.04
CA ARG A 2 30.79 -44.29 10.38
C ARG A 2 29.83 -43.56 9.41
N THR A 3 28.88 -44.26 8.80
CA THR A 3 27.96 -43.69 7.79
C THR A 3 26.83 -42.83 8.38
N LYS A 4 26.45 -43.04 9.64
CA LYS A 4 25.37 -42.28 10.29
C LYS A 4 25.77 -40.84 10.65
N PHE A 5 27.06 -40.59 10.91
CA PHE A 5 27.57 -39.25 11.25
C PHE A 5 27.71 -38.34 10.01
N LEU A 6 27.99 -38.90 8.84
CA LEU A 6 28.09 -38.16 7.58
C LEU A 6 26.74 -37.60 7.11
N PHE A 7 25.66 -38.36 7.32
CA PHE A 7 24.30 -37.90 6.97
C PHE A 7 23.82 -36.74 7.85
N LEU A 8 24.12 -36.77 9.15
CA LEU A 8 23.69 -35.73 10.10
C LEU A 8 24.39 -34.39 9.84
N GLY A 9 25.68 -34.42 9.48
CA GLY A 9 26.44 -33.23 9.12
C GLY A 9 25.94 -32.57 7.82
N LEU A 10 25.56 -33.38 6.82
CA LEU A 10 25.05 -32.88 5.54
C LEU A 10 23.66 -32.24 5.69
N THR A 11 22.78 -32.81 6.51
CA THR A 11 21.46 -32.21 6.79
C THR A 11 21.56 -30.89 7.55
N CYS A 12 22.55 -30.74 8.43
CA CYS A 12 22.76 -29.51 9.20
C CYS A 12 23.26 -28.36 8.30
N LEU A 13 24.15 -28.65 7.36
CA LEU A 13 24.63 -27.69 6.36
C LEU A 13 23.53 -27.25 5.38
N LEU A 14 22.63 -28.16 4.98
CA LEU A 14 21.45 -27.83 4.18
C LEU A 14 20.50 -26.91 4.94
N PHE A 15 20.22 -27.18 6.22
CA PHE A 15 19.37 -26.31 7.05
C PHE A 15 19.97 -24.92 7.25
N LEU A 16 21.28 -24.83 7.51
CA LEU A 16 21.99 -23.56 7.64
C LEU A 16 22.04 -22.78 6.31
N GLY A 17 22.21 -23.47 5.19
CA GLY A 17 22.17 -22.86 3.85
C GLY A 17 20.78 -22.32 3.49
N ILE A 18 19.71 -23.05 3.82
CA ILE A 18 18.32 -22.61 3.58
C ILE A 18 17.96 -21.45 4.52
N MET A 19 18.35 -21.51 5.80
CA MET A 19 18.15 -20.40 6.76
C MET A 19 18.92 -19.13 6.33
N GLY A 20 20.15 -19.26 5.83
CA GLY A 20 20.94 -18.14 5.31
C GLY A 20 20.35 -17.51 4.04
N LEU A 21 19.71 -18.31 3.18
CA LEU A 21 18.98 -17.82 2.00
C LEU A 21 17.66 -17.12 2.39
N TYR A 22 16.93 -17.65 3.37
CA TYR A 22 15.75 -16.97 3.93
C TYR A 22 16.09 -15.64 4.61
N SER A 23 17.25 -15.56 5.27
CA SER A 23 17.74 -14.33 5.89
C SER A 23 18.00 -13.20 4.88
N LYS A 24 18.45 -13.51 3.66
CA LYS A 24 18.64 -12.49 2.60
C LYS A 24 17.36 -12.13 1.85
N ALA A 25 16.39 -13.04 1.75
CA ALA A 25 15.13 -12.79 1.06
C ALA A 25 14.13 -11.92 1.85
N GLY A 26 14.38 -11.69 3.15
CA GLY A 26 13.45 -11.01 4.05
C GLY A 26 13.79 -9.55 4.39
N GLN A 27 14.95 -9.03 4.00
CA GLN A 27 15.42 -7.73 4.46
C GLN A 27 15.30 -6.67 3.36
N ILE A 28 14.28 -5.82 3.48
CA ILE A 28 14.16 -4.60 2.67
C ILE A 28 15.18 -3.60 3.22
N ASP A 29 16.11 -3.15 2.36
CA ASP A 29 17.06 -2.08 2.69
C ASP A 29 16.29 -0.79 3.05
N GLU A 30 16.58 -0.22 4.22
CA GLU A 30 15.88 0.98 4.70
C GLU A 30 16.12 2.20 3.82
N VAL A 31 17.30 2.29 3.19
CA VAL A 31 17.65 3.35 2.24
C VAL A 31 16.81 3.20 0.98
N LEU A 32 16.66 1.97 0.46
CA LEU A 32 15.82 1.67 -0.70
C LEU A 32 14.35 2.01 -0.43
N LEU A 33 13.83 1.57 0.71
CA LEU A 33 12.44 1.85 1.11
C LEU A 33 12.18 3.36 1.23
N LYS A 34 13.08 4.08 1.91
CA LYS A 34 12.97 5.52 2.08
C LYS A 34 13.00 6.24 0.74
N GLY A 35 13.97 5.92 -0.14
CA GLY A 35 14.07 6.52 -1.47
C GLY A 35 12.85 6.22 -2.35
N THR A 36 12.28 5.02 -2.22
CA THR A 36 11.05 4.63 -2.94
C THR A 36 9.85 5.45 -2.48
N ILE A 37 9.70 5.64 -1.16
CA ILE A 37 8.65 6.49 -0.57
C ILE A 37 8.77 7.93 -1.06
N GLU A 38 9.97 8.52 -0.99
CA GLU A 38 10.21 9.90 -1.44
C GLU A 38 9.91 10.07 -2.94
N THR A 39 10.31 9.09 -3.74
CA THR A 39 10.00 9.09 -5.19
C THR A 39 8.50 9.01 -5.44
N ALA A 40 7.79 8.11 -4.74
CA ALA A 40 6.34 7.99 -4.86
C ALA A 40 5.60 9.29 -4.45
N GLU A 41 5.99 9.89 -3.31
CA GLU A 41 5.44 11.17 -2.84
C GLU A 41 5.65 12.33 -3.84
N SER A 42 6.75 12.31 -4.60
CA SER A 42 7.02 13.32 -5.64
C SER A 42 6.18 13.17 -6.91
N ARG A 43 5.70 11.97 -7.21
CA ARG A 43 5.00 11.64 -8.47
C ARG A 43 3.48 11.72 -8.36
N VAL A 44 2.93 11.58 -7.17
CA VAL A 44 1.49 11.75 -6.91
C VAL A 44 1.06 13.20 -7.06
N SER A 45 -0.18 13.44 -7.47
CA SER A 45 -0.71 14.78 -7.73
C SER A 45 -1.89 15.14 -6.81
N PRO A 46 -1.88 16.33 -6.17
CA PRO A 46 -0.78 17.29 -6.13
C PRO A 46 0.38 16.79 -5.26
N PRO A 47 1.64 17.05 -5.64
CA PRO A 47 2.79 16.75 -4.80
C PRO A 47 2.70 17.55 -3.49
N TYR A 48 3.34 17.08 -2.42
CA TYR A 48 3.39 17.71 -1.07
C TYR A 48 2.12 17.63 -0.20
N ASN A 49 1.04 17.05 -0.71
CA ASN A 49 -0.17 16.75 0.08
C ASN A 49 -0.29 15.28 0.44
N VAL A 50 0.79 14.52 0.31
CA VAL A 50 0.79 13.07 0.49
C VAL A 50 1.85 12.69 1.51
N ARG A 51 1.48 11.79 2.41
CA ARG A 51 2.40 11.08 3.29
C ARG A 51 2.25 9.59 3.05
N ILE A 52 3.35 8.92 2.72
CA ILE A 52 3.38 7.47 2.52
C ILE A 52 4.15 6.83 3.67
N SER A 53 3.60 5.77 4.24
CA SER A 53 4.31 4.89 5.15
C SER A 53 4.12 3.44 4.74
N TYR A 54 5.06 2.59 5.15
CA TYR A 54 5.06 1.17 4.84
C TYR A 54 5.24 0.35 6.12
N ASN A 55 4.35 -0.60 6.34
CA ASN A 55 4.46 -1.58 7.42
C ASN A 55 5.12 -2.85 6.87
N LYS A 56 6.35 -3.14 7.34
CA LYS A 56 7.19 -4.25 6.87
C LYS A 56 6.56 -5.61 7.14
N ASP A 57 5.91 -5.79 8.29
CA ASP A 57 5.36 -7.08 8.73
C ASP A 57 4.15 -7.50 7.88
N SER A 58 3.21 -6.56 7.70
CA SER A 58 1.98 -6.79 6.94
C SER A 58 2.10 -6.50 5.45
N LYS A 59 3.26 -6.01 5.00
CA LYS A 59 3.53 -5.56 3.63
C LYS A 59 2.46 -4.57 3.15
N ALA A 60 2.11 -3.63 4.02
CA ALA A 60 1.00 -2.70 3.82
C ALA A 60 1.51 -1.28 3.61
N VAL A 61 1.04 -0.65 2.54
CA VAL A 61 1.31 0.76 2.26
C VAL A 61 0.14 1.59 2.79
N TYR A 62 0.43 2.64 3.54
CA TYR A 62 -0.55 3.63 3.98
C TYR A 62 -0.24 4.96 3.31
N VAL A 63 -1.23 5.53 2.65
CA VAL A 63 -1.11 6.80 1.92
C VAL A 63 -2.13 7.79 2.45
N LYS A 64 -1.66 8.87 3.06
CA LYS A 64 -2.51 9.92 3.61
C LYS A 64 -2.49 11.13 2.69
N PHE A 65 -3.65 11.44 2.10
CA PHE A 65 -3.86 12.61 1.24
C PHE A 65 -4.52 13.75 2.02
N LYS A 66 -3.90 14.93 1.97
CA LYS A 66 -4.56 16.18 2.33
C LYS A 66 -5.34 16.68 1.10
N THR A 67 -6.65 16.58 1.13
CA THR A 67 -7.49 17.05 0.03
C THR A 67 -7.43 18.59 -0.03
N PRO A 68 -7.00 19.18 -1.16
CA PRO A 68 -7.05 20.63 -1.37
C PRO A 68 -8.48 21.16 -1.32
N SER A 69 -8.68 22.40 -0.89
CA SER A 69 -10.00 23.05 -0.87
C SER A 69 -10.67 23.08 -2.25
N SER A 70 -9.89 23.11 -3.33
CA SER A 70 -10.36 23.11 -4.72
C SER A 70 -11.00 21.79 -5.17
N TYR A 71 -10.75 20.67 -4.47
CA TYR A 71 -11.33 19.35 -4.82
C TYR A 71 -12.67 19.09 -4.13
N LYS A 72 -13.16 20.03 -3.32
CA LYS A 72 -14.44 19.89 -2.58
C LYS A 72 -15.68 19.93 -3.48
N ILE A 73 -15.55 20.31 -4.75
CA ILE A 73 -16.70 20.58 -5.64
C ILE A 73 -16.96 19.42 -6.61
N ASN A 74 -15.97 18.59 -6.95
CA ASN A 74 -16.14 17.49 -7.91
C ASN A 74 -15.75 16.12 -7.31
N PHE A 75 -16.74 15.43 -6.76
CA PHE A 75 -16.61 14.11 -6.15
C PHE A 75 -16.03 13.06 -7.12
N ALA A 76 -16.43 13.06 -8.39
CA ALA A 76 -15.92 12.11 -9.38
C ALA A 76 -14.43 12.34 -9.70
N ASP A 77 -14.01 13.60 -9.86
CA ASP A 77 -12.60 13.94 -10.09
C ASP A 77 -11.73 13.56 -8.89
N PHE A 78 -12.27 13.63 -7.68
CA PHE A 78 -11.59 13.20 -6.47
C PHE A 78 -11.26 11.68 -6.51
N TYR A 79 -12.23 10.81 -6.81
CA TYR A 79 -11.97 9.36 -6.91
C TYR A 79 -10.99 9.01 -8.01
N ARG A 80 -11.11 9.67 -9.16
CA ARG A 80 -10.20 9.46 -10.28
C ARG A 80 -8.75 9.70 -9.87
N ARG A 81 -8.47 10.85 -9.26
CA ARG A 81 -7.12 11.20 -8.78
C ARG A 81 -6.61 10.24 -7.72
N TRP A 82 -7.50 9.80 -6.85
CA TRP A 82 -7.17 8.81 -5.83
C TRP A 82 -6.79 7.46 -6.42
N ARG A 83 -7.55 6.94 -7.39
CA ARG A 83 -7.17 5.74 -8.15
C ARG A 83 -5.80 5.91 -8.79
N ASP A 84 -5.59 7.02 -9.50
CA ASP A 84 -4.35 7.26 -10.24
C ASP A 84 -3.15 7.37 -9.29
N ASN A 85 -3.32 8.03 -8.13
CA ASN A 85 -2.27 8.11 -7.13
C ASN A 85 -1.97 6.76 -6.46
N GLN A 86 -2.97 5.89 -6.22
CA GLN A 86 -2.72 4.52 -5.73
C GLN A 86 -1.87 3.72 -6.70
N TRP A 87 -2.21 3.81 -7.99
CA TRP A 87 -1.43 3.17 -9.04
C TRP A 87 0.03 3.64 -8.95
N ILE A 88 0.27 4.96 -9.00
CA ILE A 88 1.62 5.53 -9.00
C ILE A 88 2.43 4.98 -7.82
N VAL A 89 1.86 4.97 -6.62
CA VAL A 89 2.53 4.44 -5.42
C VAL A 89 2.91 2.97 -5.61
N LEU A 90 1.98 2.11 -6.04
CA LEU A 90 2.29 0.69 -6.25
C LEU A 90 3.36 0.46 -7.31
N GLN A 91 3.40 1.28 -8.37
CA GLN A 91 4.41 1.12 -9.42
C GLN A 91 5.81 1.43 -8.92
N GLU A 92 5.98 2.46 -8.08
CA GLU A 92 7.29 2.76 -7.51
C GLU A 92 7.75 1.65 -6.56
N PHE A 93 6.87 1.12 -5.71
CA PHE A 93 7.19 -0.03 -4.85
C PHE A 93 7.56 -1.28 -5.66
N LYS A 94 6.85 -1.55 -6.76
CA LYS A 94 7.13 -2.68 -7.64
C LYS A 94 8.47 -2.56 -8.37
N LYS A 95 8.82 -1.36 -8.86
CA LYS A 95 10.13 -1.11 -9.52
C LYS A 95 11.29 -1.37 -8.57
N ALA A 96 11.10 -1.07 -7.28
CA ALA A 96 12.07 -1.33 -6.23
C ALA A 96 12.00 -2.77 -5.67
N GLU A 97 11.15 -3.64 -6.26
CA GLU A 97 10.93 -5.02 -5.81
C GLU A 97 10.47 -5.13 -4.35
N ILE A 98 9.83 -4.08 -3.82
CA ILE A 98 9.28 -4.06 -2.45
C ILE A 98 7.91 -4.74 -2.47
N PRO A 99 7.70 -5.81 -1.68
CA PRO A 99 6.44 -6.54 -1.70
C PRO A 99 5.32 -5.72 -1.06
N VAL A 100 4.15 -5.65 -1.72
CA VAL A 100 2.97 -4.96 -1.20
C VAL A 100 1.73 -5.85 -1.34
N ASN A 101 1.05 -6.10 -0.22
CA ASN A 101 -0.17 -6.90 -0.16
C ASN A 101 -1.43 -6.03 -0.21
N LYS A 102 -1.39 -4.86 0.44
CA LYS A 102 -2.53 -3.95 0.54
C LYS A 102 -2.10 -2.49 0.54
N VAL A 103 -2.97 -1.64 0.03
CA VAL A 103 -2.86 -0.18 0.07
C VAL A 103 -4.04 0.37 0.84
N THR A 104 -3.77 1.19 1.84
CA THR A 104 -4.77 1.97 2.56
C THR A 104 -4.59 3.43 2.22
N ILE A 105 -5.65 4.06 1.75
CA ILE A 105 -5.70 5.50 1.52
C ILE A 105 -6.55 6.16 2.60
N GLU A 106 -6.11 7.29 3.12
CA GLU A 106 -6.89 8.15 4.02
C GLU A 106 -6.93 9.59 3.48
N THR A 107 -8.07 10.28 3.63
CA THR A 107 -8.12 11.73 3.48
C THR A 107 -9.08 12.43 4.45
N ASN A 108 -8.88 13.73 4.56
CA ASN A 108 -9.75 14.73 5.13
C ASN A 108 -10.73 15.38 4.12
N HIS A 109 -11.17 14.67 3.07
CA HIS A 109 -12.16 15.19 2.13
C HIS A 109 -13.45 15.54 2.88
N HIS A 110 -13.87 16.81 2.77
CA HIS A 110 -14.91 17.44 3.59
C HIS A 110 -16.12 17.82 2.73
N ASP A 111 -16.90 16.84 2.28
CA ASP A 111 -18.26 17.07 1.76
C ASP A 111 -19.31 17.20 2.89
N MET A 112 -18.89 17.68 4.06
CA MET A 112 -19.63 17.79 5.33
C MET A 112 -19.71 16.50 6.18
N SER A 113 -19.27 15.35 5.68
CA SER A 113 -19.53 14.05 6.33
C SER A 113 -18.42 13.51 7.25
N GLY A 114 -17.13 13.82 7.03
CA GLY A 114 -16.06 13.29 7.87
C GLY A 114 -14.68 13.15 7.21
N GLN A 115 -13.89 12.17 7.66
CA GLN A 115 -12.71 11.64 6.98
C GLN A 115 -13.08 10.36 6.24
N MET A 116 -12.42 10.10 5.12
CA MET A 116 -12.64 8.91 4.31
C MET A 116 -11.37 8.05 4.25
N LYS A 117 -11.55 6.74 4.34
CA LYS A 117 -10.47 5.75 4.23
C LYS A 117 -10.88 4.62 3.29
N PHE A 118 -10.00 4.27 2.37
CA PHE A 118 -10.20 3.19 1.40
C PHE A 118 -9.10 2.15 1.58
N VAL A 119 -9.49 0.88 1.63
CA VAL A 119 -8.56 -0.24 1.77
C VAL A 119 -8.71 -1.14 0.56
N HIS A 120 -7.63 -1.32 -0.20
CA HIS A 120 -7.59 -2.16 -1.39
C HIS A 120 -6.47 -3.20 -1.30
N LEU A 121 -6.71 -4.40 -1.85
CA LEU A 121 -5.63 -5.34 -2.14
C LEU A 121 -4.79 -4.80 -3.30
N ALA A 122 -3.47 -4.94 -3.23
CA ALA A 122 -2.57 -4.40 -4.26
C ALA A 122 -2.87 -4.98 -5.66
N GLU A 123 -3.21 -6.27 -5.74
CA GLU A 123 -3.61 -6.91 -6.99
C GLU A 123 -4.90 -6.34 -7.59
N HIS A 124 -5.84 -5.90 -6.74
CA HIS A 124 -7.08 -5.25 -7.20
C HIS A 124 -6.76 -3.87 -7.76
N VAL A 125 -5.89 -3.10 -7.08
CA VAL A 125 -5.41 -1.81 -7.57
C VAL A 125 -4.80 -1.99 -8.98
N ASP A 126 -3.90 -2.96 -9.16
CA ASP A 126 -3.30 -3.21 -10.48
C ASP A 126 -4.29 -3.68 -11.55
N LYS A 127 -5.23 -4.56 -11.18
CA LYS A 127 -6.22 -5.14 -12.10
C LYS A 127 -7.23 -4.11 -12.57
N TYR A 128 -7.71 -3.25 -11.67
CA TYR A 128 -8.84 -2.35 -11.92
C TYR A 128 -8.41 -0.94 -12.29
N ALA A 129 -7.17 -0.51 -12.03
CA ALA A 129 -6.73 0.84 -12.37
C ALA A 129 -6.61 1.02 -13.89
N LYS A 130 -6.43 -0.09 -14.61
CA LYS A 130 -6.42 -0.17 -16.07
C LYS A 130 -7.81 -0.05 -16.70
N LYS A 131 -8.89 -0.07 -15.89
CA LYS A 131 -10.25 0.05 -16.39
C LYS A 131 -10.71 1.51 -16.28
N PRO A 132 -11.46 2.02 -17.27
CA PRO A 132 -11.88 3.42 -17.30
C PRO A 132 -13.02 3.79 -16.32
N SER A 133 -13.59 2.84 -15.58
CA SER A 133 -14.75 3.09 -14.69
C SER A 133 -14.32 3.27 -13.22
N ASP A 134 -14.62 4.45 -12.68
CA ASP A 134 -14.40 4.80 -11.27
C ASP A 134 -15.26 3.94 -10.31
N GLU A 135 -16.41 3.44 -10.76
CA GLU A 135 -17.33 2.64 -9.96
C GLU A 135 -16.78 1.24 -9.65
N LEU A 136 -16.17 0.59 -10.66
CA LEU A 136 -15.50 -0.71 -10.46
C LEU A 136 -14.34 -0.59 -9.47
N TRP A 137 -13.65 0.55 -9.47
CA TRP A 137 -12.59 0.82 -8.52
C TRP A 137 -13.10 0.85 -7.08
N ILE A 138 -14.19 1.58 -6.85
CA ILE A 138 -14.81 1.73 -5.53
C ILE A 138 -15.28 0.36 -5.00
N ARG A 139 -15.99 -0.42 -5.83
CA ARG A 139 -16.56 -1.73 -5.44
C ARG A 139 -15.51 -2.78 -5.06
N THR A 140 -14.25 -2.59 -5.42
CA THR A 140 -13.19 -3.59 -5.18
C THR A 140 -12.36 -3.30 -3.93
N GLY A 141 -12.56 -2.14 -3.33
CA GLY A 141 -12.01 -1.78 -2.03
C GLY A 141 -13.08 -1.74 -0.96
N ILE A 142 -12.63 -1.66 0.29
CA ILE A 142 -13.50 -1.42 1.43
C ILE A 142 -13.39 0.05 1.80
N ALA A 143 -14.50 0.76 1.68
CA ALA A 143 -14.61 2.14 2.08
C ALA A 143 -15.02 2.27 3.55
N TYR A 144 -14.42 3.24 4.22
CA TYR A 144 -14.75 3.61 5.58
C TYR A 144 -14.89 5.12 5.68
N GLN A 145 -15.79 5.55 6.56
CA GLN A 145 -16.02 6.95 6.91
C GLN A 145 -15.86 7.13 8.42
N LYS A 146 -15.34 8.28 8.82
CA LYS A 146 -15.20 8.69 10.21
C LYS A 146 -15.76 10.09 10.36
N ALA A 147 -16.89 10.23 11.04
CA ALA A 147 -17.51 11.53 11.27
C ALA A 147 -16.56 12.50 12.00
N LYS A 148 -16.71 13.80 11.75
CA LYS A 148 -15.90 14.82 12.42
C LYS A 148 -16.11 14.74 13.94
N GLY A 149 -15.02 14.57 14.69
CA GLY A 149 -15.04 14.47 16.15
C GLY A 149 -15.41 13.07 16.69
N SER A 150 -15.73 12.10 15.83
CA SER A 150 -15.79 10.69 16.21
C SER A 150 -14.39 10.09 16.21
N ASP A 151 -14.18 8.99 16.93
CA ASP A 151 -13.01 8.11 16.81
C ASP A 151 -13.27 6.81 16.06
N LYS A 152 -14.54 6.54 15.74
CA LYS A 152 -14.97 5.30 15.10
C LYS A 152 -14.95 5.43 13.58
N TRP A 153 -14.46 4.38 12.94
CA TRP A 153 -14.59 4.18 11.49
C TRP A 153 -15.78 3.27 11.22
N GLU A 154 -16.65 3.70 10.33
CA GLU A 154 -17.83 2.94 9.88
C GLU A 154 -17.61 2.53 8.43
N LYS A 155 -17.95 1.29 8.09
CA LYS A 155 -17.88 0.81 6.71
C LYS A 155 -18.99 1.48 5.91
N VAL A 156 -18.67 1.96 4.72
CA VAL A 156 -19.65 2.53 3.78
C VAL A 156 -19.91 1.50 2.69
N ASP A 157 -21.19 1.20 2.46
CA ASP A 157 -21.63 0.37 1.34
C ASP A 157 -22.01 1.28 0.16
N TYR A 158 -21.50 0.95 -1.04
CA TYR A 158 -21.71 1.68 -2.30
C TYR A 158 -22.38 0.80 -3.35
#